data_AF-A0A926D9E7-F1
#
_entry.id   AF-A0A926D9E7-F1
#
_cell.length_a   1.000
_cell.length_b   1.000
_cell.length_c   1.000
_cell.angle_alpha   90.00
_cell.angle_beta   90.00
_cell.angle_gamma   90.00
#
_symmetry.space_group_name_H-M   'P 1'
#
loop_
_entity.id
_entity.type
_entity.pdbx_description
1 polymer ?
#
loop_
_entity_poly.entity_id
_entity_poly.type
_entity_poly.pdbx_seq_one_letter_code
_entity_poly.pdbx_strand_id
1 'polypeptide(L)'
;MENKSTNGKVQRGEIYLYDFGNNGGSIQNGVRPALVVQCDEGNAASSTTIIAAITSVIKKRFLPTHIIIGNRFGLKSPSMVMLEQLKTVNQSDLIEYIGKIDDEHCMKKLNIGIKKALGLWVDKPYHKPASVRCLCPKCLQDYKTSGGYIVRRVDPFVRVKEKCDKCEGYGYDYLITERSTGGEENV
;
A
#
# COMPACT_ATOMS: atom_id res chain seq x y z
N MET A 1 -14.07 36.12 2.50
CA MET A 1 -13.39 34.84 2.22
C MET A 1 -12.40 35.13 1.11
N GLU A 2 -11.13 35.32 1.47
CA GLU A 2 -10.10 35.76 0.53
C GLU A 2 -9.79 34.62 -0.45
N ASN A 3 -10.13 34.85 -1.72
CA ASN A 3 -9.61 34.07 -2.83
C ASN A 3 -8.10 34.27 -2.87
N LYS A 4 -7.35 33.30 -2.33
CA LYS A 4 -5.91 33.24 -2.51
C LYS A 4 -5.66 32.94 -3.98
N SER A 5 -5.50 34.00 -4.77
CA SER A 5 -4.95 33.92 -6.12
C SER A 5 -3.59 33.24 -6.03
N THR A 6 -3.54 31.94 -6.31
CA THR A 6 -2.30 31.17 -6.25
C THR A 6 -1.48 31.49 -7.48
N ASN A 7 -0.69 32.56 -7.39
CA ASN A 7 0.35 32.91 -8.36
C ASN A 7 1.56 31.94 -8.26
N GLY A 8 1.33 30.70 -7.82
CA GLY A 8 2.32 29.67 -7.57
C GLY A 8 1.91 28.36 -8.23
N LYS A 9 2.91 27.60 -8.68
CA LYS A 9 2.72 26.25 -9.23
C LYS A 9 2.11 25.33 -8.17
N VAL A 10 1.28 24.39 -8.63
CA VAL A 10 0.64 23.39 -7.77
C VAL A 10 1.69 22.57 -7.03
N GLN A 11 1.39 22.13 -5.82
CA GLN A 11 2.30 21.35 -4.99
C GLN A 11 1.75 19.96 -4.69
N ARG A 12 2.66 19.02 -4.51
CA ARG A 12 2.37 17.66 -4.10
C ARG A 12 1.65 17.66 -2.75
N GLY A 13 0.61 16.83 -2.66
CA GLY A 13 -0.21 16.72 -1.46
C GLY A 13 -1.34 17.74 -1.40
N GLU A 14 -1.39 18.74 -2.29
CA GLU A 14 -2.51 19.67 -2.38
C GLU A 14 -3.76 18.99 -2.95
N ILE A 15 -4.91 19.44 -2.49
CA ILE A 15 -6.22 18.93 -2.86
C ILE A 15 -6.96 20.05 -3.59
N TYR A 16 -7.44 19.73 -4.79
CA TYR A 16 -8.21 20.65 -5.61
C TYR A 16 -9.54 20.02 -6.03
N LEU A 17 -10.53 20.85 -6.32
CA LEU A 17 -11.70 20.44 -7.07
C LEU A 17 -11.33 20.29 -8.56
N TYR A 18 -11.73 19.19 -9.19
CA TYR A 18 -11.47 18.93 -10.60
C TYR A 18 -12.66 18.24 -11.26
N ASP A 19 -12.96 18.58 -12.51
CA ASP A 19 -13.98 17.91 -13.31
C ASP A 19 -13.39 16.73 -14.09
N PHE A 20 -13.72 15.51 -13.66
CA PHE A 20 -13.30 14.30 -14.38
C PHE A 20 -14.08 14.08 -15.68
N GLY A 21 -15.12 14.87 -15.96
CA GLY A 21 -15.99 14.76 -17.12
C GLY A 21 -17.00 13.62 -16.97
N ASN A 22 -17.61 13.22 -18.09
CA ASN A 22 -18.56 12.12 -18.13
C ASN A 22 -17.89 10.85 -18.68
N ASN A 23 -17.41 9.99 -17.78
CA ASN A 23 -16.76 8.73 -18.13
C ASN A 23 -17.69 7.53 -17.94
N GLY A 24 -17.58 6.54 -18.82
CA GLY A 24 -18.28 5.27 -18.72
C GLY A 24 -17.61 4.26 -17.78
N GLY A 25 -18.40 3.33 -17.23
CA GLY A 25 -17.90 2.23 -16.43
C GLY A 25 -17.36 2.66 -15.06
N SER A 26 -16.17 2.16 -14.69
CA SER A 26 -15.58 2.38 -13.35
C SER A 26 -14.57 3.54 -13.27
N ILE A 27 -14.36 4.27 -14.37
CA ILE A 27 -13.52 5.47 -14.39
C ILE A 27 -14.22 6.56 -13.59
N GLN A 28 -13.48 7.26 -12.73
CA GLN A 28 -14.07 8.35 -11.94
C GLN A 28 -14.60 9.48 -12.83
N ASN A 29 -15.74 10.04 -12.44
CA ASN A 29 -16.49 11.03 -13.21
C ASN A 29 -17.01 12.17 -12.34
N GLY A 30 -17.43 13.24 -13.02
CA GLY A 30 -17.98 14.45 -12.43
C GLY A 30 -16.97 15.29 -11.66
N VAL A 31 -17.48 16.39 -11.12
CA VAL A 31 -16.71 17.35 -10.33
C VAL A 31 -16.51 16.82 -8.91
N ARG A 32 -15.25 16.62 -8.51
CA ARG A 32 -14.92 16.08 -7.17
C ARG A 32 -13.52 16.48 -6.73
N PRO A 33 -13.21 16.34 -5.43
CA PRO A 33 -11.85 16.56 -4.95
C PRO A 33 -10.86 15.59 -5.59
N ALA A 34 -9.65 16.07 -5.82
CA ALA A 34 -8.53 15.32 -6.38
C ALA A 34 -7.24 15.74 -5.68
N LEU A 35 -6.37 14.76 -5.41
CA LEU A 35 -5.09 14.95 -4.76
C LEU A 35 -3.98 15.08 -5.80
N VAL A 36 -3.17 16.13 -5.73
CA VAL A 36 -1.94 16.27 -6.52
C VAL A 36 -0.90 15.26 -6.01
N VAL A 37 -0.46 14.35 -6.87
CA VAL A 37 0.49 13.28 -6.52
C VAL A 37 1.86 13.42 -7.18
N GLN A 38 1.98 14.23 -8.24
CA GLN A 38 3.24 14.53 -8.90
C GLN A 38 4.20 15.30 -7.97
N CYS A 39 5.51 15.06 -8.11
CA CYS A 39 6.53 15.78 -7.35
C CYS A 39 6.59 17.27 -7.67
N ASP A 40 7.07 18.06 -6.71
CA ASP A 40 7.08 19.53 -6.81
C ASP A 40 8.01 20.01 -7.92
N GLU A 41 9.13 19.32 -8.16
CA GLU A 41 10.05 19.62 -9.26
C GLU A 41 9.33 19.49 -10.62
N GLY A 42 8.53 18.44 -10.77
CA GLY A 42 7.74 18.22 -11.98
C GLY A 42 6.62 19.26 -12.12
N ASN A 43 5.93 19.58 -11.03
CA ASN A 43 4.89 20.61 -11.04
C ASN A 43 5.44 22.00 -11.36
N ALA A 44 6.63 22.33 -10.85
CA ALA A 44 7.30 23.59 -11.12
C ALA A 44 7.71 23.73 -12.59
N ALA A 45 8.25 22.65 -13.18
CA ALA A 45 8.75 22.65 -14.55
C ALA A 45 7.65 22.49 -15.62
N SER A 46 6.49 21.92 -15.29
CA SER A 46 5.43 21.60 -16.25
C SER A 46 4.21 22.52 -16.15
N SER A 47 3.42 22.65 -17.22
CA SER A 47 2.06 23.19 -17.19
C SER A 47 1.02 22.15 -16.76
N THR A 48 1.41 20.88 -16.69
CA THR A 48 0.57 19.76 -16.28
C THR A 48 0.96 19.24 -14.90
N THR A 49 0.05 18.48 -14.30
CA THR A 49 0.30 17.72 -13.07
C THR A 49 -0.44 16.38 -13.12
N ILE A 50 -0.15 15.48 -12.18
CA ILE A 50 -0.85 14.20 -12.03
C ILE A 50 -1.66 14.27 -10.75
N ILE A 51 -2.95 13.96 -10.87
CA ILE A 51 -3.90 13.92 -9.77
C ILE A 51 -4.44 12.50 -9.54
N ALA A 52 -4.86 12.21 -8.32
CA ALA A 52 -5.63 11.01 -7.94
C ALA A 52 -7.04 11.42 -7.50
N ALA A 53 -8.07 10.73 -7.97
CA ALA A 53 -9.44 11.01 -7.57
C ALA A 53 -9.69 10.74 -6.07
N ILE A 54 -10.52 11.57 -5.44
CA ILE A 54 -10.99 11.38 -4.07
C ILE A 54 -12.50 11.09 -4.07
N THR A 55 -12.93 10.19 -3.20
CA THR A 55 -14.34 9.89 -2.96
C THR A 55 -14.67 9.89 -1.47
N SER A 56 -15.87 10.36 -1.12
CA SER A 56 -16.43 10.20 0.24
C SER A 56 -16.89 8.76 0.52
N VAL A 57 -17.01 7.92 -0.52
CA VAL A 57 -17.46 6.52 -0.38
C VAL A 57 -16.28 5.63 -0.01
N ILE A 58 -16.23 5.23 1.26
CA ILE A 58 -15.15 4.39 1.78
C ILE A 58 -15.47 2.91 1.55
N LYS A 59 -14.74 2.26 0.61
CA LYS A 59 -14.91 0.84 0.27
C LYS A 59 -13.58 0.13 -0.02
N LYS A 60 -13.58 -1.21 -0.04
CA LYS A 60 -12.42 -2.05 -0.37
C LYS A 60 -11.13 -1.63 0.37
N ARG A 61 -11.22 -1.38 1.67
CA ARG A 61 -10.11 -0.84 2.50
C ARG A 61 -8.88 -1.75 2.56
N PHE A 62 -9.00 -3.00 2.13
CA PHE A 62 -7.90 -3.95 2.01
C PHE A 62 -6.97 -3.63 0.83
N LEU A 63 -7.41 -2.81 -0.14
CA LEU A 63 -6.57 -2.43 -1.27
C LEU A 63 -5.53 -1.40 -0.84
N PRO A 64 -4.24 -1.64 -1.11
CA PRO A 64 -3.18 -0.70 -0.76
C PRO A 64 -3.23 0.62 -1.54
N THR A 65 -4.00 0.68 -2.62
CA THR A 65 -4.22 1.88 -3.44
C THR A 65 -5.29 2.81 -2.85
N HIS A 66 -6.01 2.36 -1.83
CA HIS A 66 -7.08 3.12 -1.18
C HIS A 66 -6.57 3.77 0.12
N ILE A 67 -6.31 5.07 0.08
CA ILE A 67 -5.77 5.80 1.24
C ILE A 67 -6.88 6.63 1.89
N ILE A 68 -7.25 6.28 3.12
CA ILE A 68 -8.23 7.05 3.88
C ILE A 68 -7.57 8.30 4.45
N ILE A 69 -8.20 9.45 4.23
CA ILE A 69 -7.77 10.76 4.70
C ILE A 69 -8.90 11.44 5.50
N GLY A 70 -8.52 12.18 6.54
CA GLY A 70 -9.47 12.88 7.40
C GLY A 70 -10.04 14.14 6.75
N ASN A 71 -11.13 14.65 7.31
CA ASN A 71 -11.72 15.93 6.93
C ASN A 71 -10.83 17.15 7.25
N ARG A 72 -9.85 17.01 8.17
CA ARG A 72 -8.92 18.07 8.58
C ARG A 72 -8.15 18.73 7.43
N PHE A 73 -8.05 18.08 6.26
CA PHE A 73 -7.38 18.61 5.07
C PHE A 73 -8.32 19.44 4.17
N GLY A 74 -9.34 20.08 4.74
CA GLY A 74 -10.32 20.92 4.03
C GLY A 74 -11.50 20.17 3.42
N LEU A 75 -11.57 18.85 3.54
CA LEU A 75 -12.67 18.04 3.01
C LEU A 75 -13.90 18.09 3.91
N LYS A 76 -15.10 18.01 3.32
CA LYS A 76 -16.37 18.01 4.06
C LYS A 76 -16.57 16.80 4.99
N SER A 77 -15.91 15.68 4.68
CA SER A 77 -16.02 14.43 5.44
C SER A 77 -14.76 13.57 5.24
N PRO A 78 -14.50 12.58 6.13
CA PRO A 78 -13.47 11.58 5.88
C PRO A 78 -13.65 10.94 4.51
N SER A 79 -12.58 10.90 3.73
CA SER A 79 -12.63 10.50 2.32
C SER A 79 -11.51 9.51 1.99
N MET A 80 -11.52 8.99 0.78
CA MET A 80 -10.58 8.01 0.28
C MET A 80 -9.96 8.50 -1.03
N VAL A 81 -8.62 8.53 -1.07
CA VAL A 81 -7.83 8.69 -2.29
C VAL A 81 -7.78 7.35 -3.01
N MET A 82 -8.08 7.33 -4.30
CA MET A 82 -8.07 6.15 -5.16
C MET A 82 -6.87 6.19 -6.11
N LEU A 83 -5.77 5.53 -5.75
CA LEU A 83 -4.51 5.61 -6.50
C LEU A 83 -4.49 4.80 -7.80
N GLU A 84 -5.51 3.98 -8.04
CA GLU A 84 -5.77 3.37 -9.35
C GLU A 84 -6.53 4.32 -10.31
N GLN A 85 -6.96 5.49 -9.85
CA GLN A 85 -7.71 6.49 -10.63
C GLN A 85 -6.87 7.76 -10.83
N LEU A 86 -5.67 7.59 -11.39
CA LEU A 86 -4.77 8.69 -11.73
C LEU A 86 -5.14 9.35 -13.05
N LYS A 87 -4.90 10.66 -13.16
CA LYS A 87 -5.07 11.42 -14.40
C LYS A 87 -4.02 12.52 -14.50
N THR A 88 -3.42 12.68 -15.68
CA THR A 88 -2.64 13.88 -16.01
C THR A 88 -3.58 14.97 -16.48
N VAL A 89 -3.44 16.17 -15.93
CA VAL A 89 -4.32 17.31 -16.17
C VAL A 89 -3.50 18.58 -16.33
N ASN A 90 -4.04 19.62 -16.99
CA ASN A 90 -3.39 20.93 -16.93
C ASN A 90 -3.60 21.52 -15.54
N GLN A 91 -2.60 22.24 -15.03
CA GLN A 91 -2.72 22.94 -13.75
C GLN A 91 -3.83 24.01 -13.79
N SER A 92 -4.10 24.58 -14.98
CA SER A 92 -5.19 25.52 -15.23
C SER A 92 -6.59 24.90 -15.13
N ASP A 93 -6.70 23.58 -15.22
CA ASP A 93 -7.99 22.88 -15.17
C ASP A 93 -8.43 22.58 -13.73
N LEU A 94 -7.57 22.85 -12.74
CA LEU A 94 -7.90 22.75 -11.32
C LEU A 94 -8.76 23.94 -10.93
N ILE A 95 -9.92 23.66 -10.33
CA ILE A 95 -10.99 24.64 -10.15
C ILE A 95 -10.79 25.44 -8.85
N GLU A 96 -10.75 24.75 -7.71
CA GLU A 96 -10.72 25.37 -6.39
C GLU A 96 -9.73 24.63 -5.50
N TYR A 97 -8.85 25.36 -4.81
CA TYR A 97 -8.00 24.79 -3.77
C TYR A 97 -8.83 24.45 -2.53
N ILE A 98 -8.74 23.21 -2.07
CA ILE A 98 -9.49 22.69 -0.91
C ILE A 98 -8.59 22.64 0.33
N GLY A 99 -7.34 22.19 0.19
CA GLY A 99 -6.44 21.99 1.31
C GLY A 99 -5.19 21.22 0.91
N LYS A 100 -4.43 20.74 1.91
CA LYS A 100 -3.19 19.99 1.68
C LYS A 100 -3.05 18.89 2.72
N ILE A 101 -2.51 17.75 2.30
CA ILE A 101 -2.06 16.71 3.22
C ILE A 101 -0.71 17.14 3.80
N ASP A 102 -0.72 17.63 5.03
CA ASP A 102 0.45 18.07 5.79
C ASP A 102 0.95 17.03 6.80
N ASP A 103 0.36 15.82 6.78
CA ASP A 103 0.67 14.74 7.69
C ASP A 103 1.66 13.73 7.09
N GLU A 104 2.80 13.56 7.77
CA GLU A 104 3.89 12.71 7.32
C GLU A 104 3.47 11.24 7.16
N HIS A 105 2.63 10.72 8.07
CA HIS A 105 2.17 9.34 8.04
C HIS A 105 1.25 9.06 6.83
N CYS A 106 0.33 9.98 6.55
CA CYS A 106 -0.50 9.98 5.36
C CYS A 106 0.34 10.06 4.09
N MET A 107 1.34 10.94 4.04
CA MET A 107 2.26 11.05 2.90
C MET A 107 3.09 9.79 2.69
N LYS A 108 3.52 9.12 3.77
CA LYS A 108 4.20 7.82 3.70
C LYS A 108 3.29 6.73 3.12
N LYS A 109 2.03 6.65 3.57
CA LYS A 109 1.03 5.73 3.01
C LYS A 109 0.77 6.00 1.54
N LEU A 110 0.66 7.28 1.15
CA LEU A 110 0.51 7.70 -0.24
C LEU A 110 1.68 7.20 -1.10
N ASN A 111 2.92 7.39 -0.64
CA ASN A 111 4.11 6.93 -1.35
C ASN A 111 4.12 5.40 -1.56
N ILE A 112 3.78 4.64 -0.51
CA ILE A 112 3.68 3.17 -0.60
C ILE A 112 2.55 2.77 -1.56
N GLY A 113 1.39 3.42 -1.44
CA GLY A 113 0.23 3.16 -2.28
C GLY A 113 0.51 3.42 -3.76
N ILE A 114 1.21 4.51 -4.10
CA ILE A 114 1.59 4.84 -5.48
C ILE A 114 2.55 3.78 -6.03
N LYS A 115 3.57 3.38 -5.25
CA LYS A 115 4.49 2.32 -5.65
C LYS A 115 3.75 1.01 -5.92
N LYS A 116 2.77 0.66 -5.08
CA LYS A 116 1.95 -0.54 -5.28
C LYS A 116 1.01 -0.42 -6.48
N ALA A 117 0.37 0.73 -6.68
CA ALA A 117 -0.52 0.98 -7.83
C ALA A 117 0.20 0.83 -9.17
N LEU A 118 1.47 1.24 -9.24
CA LEU A 118 2.28 1.22 -10.45
C LEU A 118 3.19 -0.01 -10.57
N GLY A 119 3.09 -0.98 -9.66
CA GLY A 119 3.97 -2.16 -9.66
C GLY A 119 5.45 -1.87 -9.40
N LEU A 120 5.78 -0.67 -8.90
CA LEU A 120 7.13 -0.24 -8.54
C LEU A 120 7.52 -0.69 -7.13
N TRP A 121 6.54 -1.19 -6.37
CA TRP A 121 6.81 -1.91 -5.14
C TRP A 121 7.19 -3.34 -5.51
N VAL A 122 8.49 -3.57 -5.63
CA VAL A 122 9.02 -4.92 -5.55
C VAL A 122 8.79 -5.34 -4.10
N ASP A 123 7.81 -6.23 -3.87
CA ASP A 123 7.89 -7.08 -2.69
C ASP A 123 9.29 -7.66 -2.77
N LYS A 124 10.19 -7.28 -1.84
CA LYS A 124 11.47 -8.00 -1.72
C LYS A 124 11.06 -9.46 -1.80
N PRO A 125 11.54 -10.23 -2.80
CA PRO A 125 11.14 -11.63 -2.91
C PRO A 125 11.28 -12.16 -1.51
N TYR A 126 10.19 -12.68 -0.94
CA TYR A 126 10.19 -13.13 0.43
C TYR A 126 11.38 -14.08 0.54
N HIS A 127 12.48 -13.59 1.11
CA HIS A 127 13.65 -14.41 1.33
C HIS A 127 13.22 -15.22 2.52
N LYS A 128 12.62 -16.37 2.20
CA LYS A 128 12.24 -17.38 3.16
C LYS A 128 13.41 -17.50 4.12
N PRO A 129 13.25 -17.02 5.37
CA PRO A 129 14.36 -17.01 6.31
C PRO A 129 14.96 -18.40 6.38
N ALA A 130 16.27 -18.53 6.65
CA ALA A 130 16.89 -19.85 6.71
C ALA A 130 16.20 -20.79 7.73
N SER A 131 15.47 -20.24 8.70
CA SER A 131 14.64 -20.95 9.67
C SER A 131 13.27 -21.40 9.15
N VAL A 132 12.82 -20.96 7.97
CA VAL A 132 11.52 -21.36 7.40
C VAL A 132 11.73 -22.47 6.35
N ARG A 133 10.88 -23.50 6.42
CA ARG A 133 10.88 -24.65 5.50
C ARG A 133 9.47 -25.01 5.04
N CYS A 134 9.28 -25.28 3.76
CA CYS A 134 8.05 -25.90 3.25
C CYS A 134 8.10 -27.41 3.54
N LEU A 135 7.22 -27.89 4.41
CA LEU A 135 7.20 -29.29 4.84
C LEU A 135 5.88 -29.95 4.49
N CYS A 136 5.94 -31.10 3.80
CA CYS A 136 4.80 -31.99 3.65
C CYS A 136 4.46 -32.66 5.00
N PRO A 137 3.27 -33.26 5.14
CA PRO A 137 2.86 -33.89 6.41
C PRO A 137 3.87 -34.92 6.96
N LYS A 138 4.49 -35.72 6.09
CA LYS A 138 5.52 -36.70 6.47
C LYS A 138 6.77 -36.03 7.04
N CYS A 139 7.37 -35.10 6.28
CA CYS A 139 8.59 -34.41 6.71
C CYS A 139 8.37 -33.51 7.93
N LEU A 140 7.17 -32.95 8.09
CA LEU A 140 6.80 -32.21 9.29
C LEU A 140 6.83 -33.10 10.54
N GLN A 141 6.34 -34.33 10.44
CA GLN A 141 6.37 -35.27 11.56
C GLN A 141 7.80 -35.63 11.95
N ASP A 142 8.71 -35.84 10.99
CA ASP A 142 10.13 -36.07 11.29
C ASP A 142 10.72 -34.97 12.20
N TYR A 143 10.44 -33.69 11.89
CA TYR A 143 10.90 -32.57 12.71
C TYR A 143 10.26 -32.57 14.11
N LYS A 144 8.96 -32.87 14.21
CA LYS A 144 8.26 -32.93 15.50
C LYS A 144 8.78 -34.08 16.39
N THR A 145 9.08 -35.23 15.78
CA THR A 145 9.54 -36.42 16.49
C THR A 145 11.01 -36.31 16.92
N SER A 146 11.84 -35.59 16.17
CA SER A 146 13.27 -35.41 16.51
C SER A 146 13.53 -34.76 17.87
N GLY A 147 12.56 -34.05 18.44
CA GLY A 147 12.64 -33.46 19.79
C GLY A 147 13.54 -32.23 19.93
N GLY A 148 14.47 -31.99 18.99
CA GLY A 148 15.41 -30.86 19.01
C GLY A 148 14.88 -29.54 18.45
N TYR A 149 13.70 -29.52 17.84
CA TYR A 149 13.15 -28.33 17.19
C TYR A 149 11.74 -27.96 17.69
N ILE A 150 11.48 -26.66 17.75
CA ILE A 150 10.15 -26.07 17.83
C ILE A 150 9.68 -25.77 16.41
N VAL A 151 8.52 -26.30 16.04
CA VAL A 151 7.95 -26.17 14.70
C VAL A 151 6.64 -25.39 14.77
N ARG A 152 6.55 -24.26 14.07
CA ARG A 152 5.34 -23.41 14.03
C ARG A 152 4.92 -23.14 12.60
N ARG A 153 3.61 -23.10 12.34
CA ARG A 153 3.07 -22.74 11.03
C ARG A 153 3.29 -21.25 10.77
N VAL A 154 3.87 -20.88 9.63
CA VAL A 154 4.12 -19.46 9.28
C VAL A 154 2.81 -18.70 9.06
N ASP A 155 1.95 -19.24 8.19
CA ASP A 155 0.60 -18.70 7.95
C ASP A 155 -0.43 -19.85 8.01
N PRO A 156 -1.30 -19.87 9.05
CA PRO A 156 -2.38 -20.84 9.18
C PRO A 156 -3.48 -20.72 8.12
N PHE A 157 -3.61 -19.57 7.44
CA PHE A 157 -4.67 -19.28 6.49
C PHE A 157 -4.29 -19.60 5.03
N VAL A 158 -3.00 -19.83 4.74
CA VAL A 158 -2.54 -20.28 3.42
C VAL A 158 -3.12 -21.67 3.11
N ARG A 159 -3.95 -21.73 2.07
CA ARG A 159 -4.64 -22.96 1.63
C ARG A 159 -3.90 -23.70 0.52
N VAL A 160 -3.13 -22.98 -0.28
CA VAL A 160 -2.35 -23.54 -1.40
C VAL A 160 -1.11 -24.23 -0.84
N LYS A 161 -0.82 -25.44 -1.32
CA LYS A 161 0.38 -26.19 -0.95
C LYS A 161 1.48 -25.95 -1.97
N GLU A 162 2.71 -25.90 -1.50
CA GLU A 162 3.91 -25.77 -2.32
C GLU A 162 4.74 -27.05 -2.26
N LYS A 163 5.73 -27.18 -3.14
CA LYS A 163 6.66 -28.33 -3.09
C LYS A 163 7.44 -28.31 -1.78
N CYS A 164 7.59 -29.48 -1.18
CA CYS A 164 8.34 -29.64 0.04
C CYS A 164 9.85 -29.44 -0.21
N ASP A 165 10.54 -28.79 0.73
CA ASP A 165 11.97 -28.53 0.61
C ASP A 165 12.83 -29.81 0.81
N LYS A 166 12.25 -30.88 1.38
CA LYS A 166 12.95 -32.14 1.73
C LYS A 166 12.62 -33.31 0.78
N CYS A 167 11.50 -33.25 0.06
CA CYS A 167 11.03 -34.34 -0.79
C CYS A 167 10.08 -33.83 -1.89
N GLU A 168 9.60 -34.71 -2.75
CA GLU A 168 8.67 -34.35 -3.84
C GLU A 168 7.21 -34.17 -3.40
N GLY A 169 6.93 -34.29 -2.10
CA GLY A 169 5.59 -34.07 -1.55
C GLY A 169 5.18 -32.59 -1.57
N TYR A 170 3.91 -32.35 -1.26
CA TYR A 170 3.35 -31.00 -1.16
C TYR A 170 3.02 -30.65 0.29
N GLY A 171 3.36 -29.43 0.67
CA GLY A 171 3.38 -28.99 2.05
C GLY A 171 3.14 -27.50 2.19
N TYR A 172 3.56 -26.98 3.32
CA TYR A 172 3.39 -25.59 3.66
C TYR A 172 4.55 -25.09 4.51
N ASP A 173 4.63 -23.78 4.70
CA ASP A 173 5.74 -23.15 5.41
C ASP A 173 5.62 -23.24 6.93
N TYR A 174 6.69 -23.78 7.52
CA TYR A 174 6.88 -23.86 8.96
C TYR A 174 8.17 -23.14 9.37
N LEU A 175 8.09 -22.36 10.43
CA LEU A 175 9.24 -21.84 11.15
C LEU A 175 9.81 -22.95 12.05
N ILE A 176 11.07 -23.30 11.82
CA ILE A 176 11.86 -24.26 12.58
C ILE A 176 12.84 -23.47 13.46
N THR A 177 12.81 -23.72 14.77
CA THR A 177 13.72 -23.11 15.73
C THR A 177 14.33 -24.21 16.60
N GLU A 178 15.64 -24.21 16.77
CA GLU A 178 16.30 -25.15 17.69
C GLU A 178 15.84 -24.87 19.13
N ARG A 179 15.58 -25.94 19.89
CA ARG A 179 15.40 -25.80 21.34
C ARG A 179 16.78 -25.55 21.93
N SER A 180 16.97 -24.41 22.59
CA SER A 180 18.18 -24.16 23.37
C SER A 180 18.33 -25.26 24.41
N THR A 181 19.39 -26.07 24.29
CA THR A 181 19.88 -26.88 25.39
C THR A 181 20.28 -25.91 26.48
N GLY A 182 19.65 -26.01 27.66
CA GLY A 182 20.10 -25.28 28.83
C GLY A 182 21.60 -25.50 29.00
N GLY A 183 22.35 -24.41 29.13
CA GLY A 183 23.76 -24.50 29.50
C GLY A 183 23.86 -25.28 30.81
N GLU A 184 24.70 -26.30 30.80
CA GLU A 184 25.24 -26.86 32.03
C GLU A 184 26.05 -25.75 32.71
N GLU A 185 25.44 -25.06 33.67
CA GLU A 185 26.20 -24.40 34.75
C GLU A 185 26.77 -25.52 35.63
N ASN A 186 28.00 -25.92 35.33
CA ASN A 186 28.80 -26.73 36.24
C ASN A 186 29.70 -25.79 37.07
N VAL A 187 29.52 -25.94 38.38
CA VAL A 187 30.20 -25.38 39.56
C VAL A 187 31.69 -25.12 39.40
#